data_AF-A0A5J9U5N4-F1
#
_entry.id   AF-A0A5J9U5N4-F1
#
_cell.length_a   1.000
_cell.length_b   1.000
_cell.length_c   1.000
_cell.angle_alpha   90.00
_cell.angle_beta   90.00
_cell.angle_gamma   90.00
#
_symmetry.space_group_name_H-M   'P 1'
#
loop_
_entity.id
_entity.type
_entity.pdbx_description
1 polymer ?
#
loop_
_entity_poly.entity_id
_entity_poly.type
_entity_poly.pdbx_seq_one_letter_code
_entity_poly.pdbx_strand_id
1 'polypeptide(L)'
;MEQESSSSLSSLRQCRICHEEEDEGCATMEAPCRCSGSLKYAHRGCVQKWCDEKGSTVCEICLQNFEPGYTMAPKKTPVAEMAVTFR
;
A
#
# COMPACT_ATOMS: atom_id res chain seq x y z
N MET A 1 -0.69 37.13 -4.28
CA MET A 1 -0.46 35.73 -4.68
C MET A 1 1.01 35.47 -4.48
N GLU A 2 1.38 35.07 -3.26
CA GLU A 2 2.77 34.84 -2.91
C GLU A 2 3.15 33.45 -3.44
N GLN A 3 3.86 33.46 -4.57
CA GLN A 3 4.57 32.32 -5.10
C GLN A 3 6.04 32.53 -4.78
N GLU A 4 6.52 32.02 -3.64
CA GLU A 4 7.95 31.88 -3.40
C GLU A 4 8.22 30.86 -2.28
N SER A 5 8.76 29.71 -2.64
CA SER A 5 9.80 28.96 -1.92
C SER A 5 10.11 27.69 -2.71
N SER A 6 10.97 27.84 -3.72
CA SER A 6 11.72 26.71 -4.26
C SER A 6 12.65 26.18 -3.17
N SER A 7 12.87 24.86 -3.21
CA SER A 7 14.07 24.18 -2.66
C SER A 7 13.97 23.63 -1.22
N SER A 8 13.13 22.61 -1.06
CA SER A 8 13.57 21.34 -0.45
C SER A 8 12.86 20.15 -1.12
N LEU A 9 12.80 20.10 -2.46
CA LEU A 9 12.40 18.89 -3.22
C LEU A 9 13.51 17.83 -3.20
N SER A 10 14.23 17.70 -2.09
CA SER A 10 15.41 16.85 -1.98
C SER A 10 15.05 15.63 -1.16
N SER A 11 14.61 14.57 -1.84
CA SER A 11 14.59 13.19 -1.34
C SER A 11 13.41 12.75 -0.46
N LEU A 12 12.26 13.44 -0.50
CA LEU A 12 11.06 12.94 0.18
C LEU A 12 10.64 11.60 -0.44
N ARG A 13 10.53 10.59 0.41
CA ARG A 13 10.05 9.27 0.01
C ARG A 13 8.54 9.39 -0.19
N GLN A 14 8.06 8.99 -1.35
CA GLN A 14 6.65 9.03 -1.71
C GLN A 14 6.11 7.62 -1.85
N CYS A 15 4.93 7.35 -1.28
CA CYS A 15 4.34 6.03 -1.33
C CYS A 15 3.92 5.72 -2.77
N ARG A 16 4.46 4.65 -3.36
CA ARG A 16 4.14 4.25 -4.74
C ARG A 16 2.68 3.83 -4.97
N ILE A 17 1.86 3.77 -3.92
CA ILE A 17 0.45 3.30 -3.96
C ILE A 17 -0.51 4.48 -3.76
N CYS A 18 -0.37 5.26 -2.68
CA CYS A 18 -1.26 6.40 -2.42
C CYS A 18 -0.69 7.76 -2.87
N HIS A 19 0.58 7.80 -3.28
CA HIS A 19 1.28 9.01 -3.70
C HIS A 19 1.40 10.09 -2.63
N GLU A 20 1.23 9.74 -1.36
CA GLU A 20 1.46 10.63 -0.21
C GLU A 20 2.90 10.48 0.30
N GLU A 21 3.43 11.55 0.87
CA GLU A 21 4.77 11.64 1.44
C GLU A 21 4.77 11.20 2.92
N GLU A 22 5.94 10.79 3.43
CA GLU A 22 6.14 10.57 4.87
C GLU A 22 6.15 11.93 5.58
N ASP A 23 4.98 12.40 6.02
CA ASP A 23 4.87 13.53 6.95
C ASP A 23 5.27 13.07 8.38
N GLU A 24 5.75 13.98 9.23
CA GLU A 24 6.18 13.70 10.60
C GLU A 24 5.07 13.08 11.50
N GLY A 25 3.82 13.05 11.03
CA GLY A 25 2.71 12.30 11.64
C GLY A 25 2.16 11.10 10.84
N CYS A 26 2.67 10.81 9.65
CA CYS A 26 2.14 9.78 8.74
C CYS A 26 2.87 8.42 8.89
N ALA A 27 2.19 7.35 8.49
CA ALA A 27 2.64 5.97 8.68
C ALA A 27 4.04 5.72 8.09
N THR A 28 4.88 4.97 8.81
CA THR A 28 6.24 4.63 8.39
C THR A 28 6.28 4.00 7.00
N MET A 29 7.13 4.55 6.12
CA MET A 29 7.41 3.97 4.81
C MET A 29 8.44 2.86 4.90
N GLU A 30 8.19 1.76 4.20
CA GLU A 30 9.09 0.62 4.12
C GLU A 30 9.43 0.25 2.67
N ALA A 31 10.47 -0.59 2.53
CA ALA A 31 10.84 -1.21 1.27
C ALA A 31 10.47 -2.70 1.32
N PRO A 32 9.20 -3.06 1.08
CA PRO A 32 8.69 -4.40 1.35
C PRO A 32 9.20 -5.43 0.33
N CYS A 33 9.83 -5.01 -0.76
CA CYS A 33 10.29 -5.89 -1.83
C CYS A 33 11.62 -5.39 -2.42
N ARG A 34 12.15 -6.09 -3.43
CA ARG A 34 13.43 -5.76 -4.08
C ARG A 34 13.34 -4.69 -5.18
N CYS A 35 12.24 -3.93 -5.25
CA CYS A 35 12.18 -2.77 -6.15
C CYS A 35 13.27 -1.75 -5.78
N SER A 36 13.70 -0.95 -6.74
CA SER A 36 14.74 0.06 -6.57
C SER A 36 14.20 1.46 -6.92
N GLY A 37 14.99 2.49 -6.64
CA GLY A 37 14.59 3.88 -6.89
C GLY A 37 13.39 4.31 -6.03
N SER A 38 12.52 5.15 -6.60
CA SER A 38 11.29 5.64 -5.96
C SER A 38 10.25 4.54 -5.75
N LEU A 39 10.20 3.54 -6.64
CA LEU A 39 9.25 2.44 -6.60
C LEU A 39 9.45 1.46 -5.44
N LYS A 40 10.49 1.62 -4.64
CA LYS A 40 10.71 0.74 -3.48
C LYS A 40 9.90 1.16 -2.26
N TYR A 41 9.51 2.42 -2.15
CA TYR A 41 8.89 2.96 -0.94
C TYR A 41 7.37 2.87 -0.97
N ALA A 42 6.79 2.34 0.09
CA ALA A 42 5.35 2.30 0.29
C ALA A 42 5.00 2.26 1.78
N HIS A 43 3.84 2.79 2.16
CA HIS A 43 3.31 2.60 3.51
C HIS A 43 2.95 1.13 3.73
N ARG A 44 3.26 0.60 4.91
CA ARG A 44 2.87 -0.76 5.32
C ARG A 44 1.39 -1.04 5.07
N GLY A 45 0.53 -0.10 5.48
CA GLY A 45 -0.92 -0.22 5.30
C GLY A 45 -1.36 -0.21 3.83
N CYS A 46 -0.67 0.52 2.97
CA CYS A 46 -0.96 0.52 1.53
C CYS A 46 -0.58 -0.82 0.89
N VAL A 47 0.57 -1.39 1.26
CA VAL A 47 1.01 -2.69 0.75
C VAL A 47 0.07 -3.80 1.23
N GLN A 48 -0.35 -3.76 2.50
CA GLN A 48 -1.30 -4.75 3.03
C GLN A 48 -2.66 -4.68 2.32
N LYS A 49 -3.22 -3.48 2.12
CA LYS A 49 -4.45 -3.30 1.33
C LYS A 49 -4.30 -3.85 -0.09
N TRP A 50 -3.19 -3.54 -0.75
CA TRP A 50 -2.89 -4.11 -2.06
C TRP A 50 -2.87 -5.65 -2.00
N CYS A 51 -2.23 -6.26 -1.00
CA CYS A 51 -2.20 -7.73 -0.85
C CYS A 51 -3.60 -8.33 -0.69
N ASP A 52 -4.45 -7.67 0.08
CA ASP A 52 -5.83 -8.10 0.35
C ASP A 52 -6.72 -7.97 -0.90
N GLU A 53 -6.61 -6.86 -1.63
CA GLU A 53 -7.37 -6.59 -2.85
C GLU A 53 -6.90 -7.46 -4.02
N LYS A 54 -5.59 -7.55 -4.23
CA LYS A 54 -5.02 -8.37 -5.31
C LYS A 54 -5.10 -9.86 -5.00
N GLY A 55 -5.12 -10.24 -3.72
CA GLY A 55 -4.98 -11.63 -3.30
C GLY A 55 -3.60 -12.19 -3.66
N SER A 56 -2.55 -11.42 -3.44
CA SER A 56 -1.16 -11.83 -3.67
C SER A 56 -0.25 -11.17 -2.64
N THR A 57 0.79 -11.88 -2.19
CA THR A 57 1.89 -11.31 -1.41
C THR A 57 3.17 -11.13 -2.24
N VAL A 58 3.05 -11.21 -3.58
CA VAL A 58 4.17 -11.07 -4.53
C VAL A 58 4.05 -9.73 -5.24
N CYS A 59 5.11 -8.93 -5.21
CA CYS A 59 5.16 -7.66 -5.92
C CYS A 59 5.04 -7.86 -7.44
N GLU A 60 4.14 -7.13 -8.09
CA GLU A 60 3.93 -7.22 -9.55
C GLU A 60 5.06 -6.65 -10.41
N ILE A 61 5.96 -5.87 -9.82
CA ILE A 61 7.05 -5.20 -10.54
C ILE A 61 8.31 -6.06 -10.54
N CYS A 62 8.78 -6.46 -9.35
CA CYS A 62 10.01 -7.24 -9.21
C CYS A 62 9.75 -8.74 -9.03
N LEU A 63 8.49 -9.18 -8.94
CA LEU A 63 8.09 -10.59 -8.79
C LEU A 63 8.74 -11.28 -7.57
N GLN A 64 8.96 -10.54 -6.50
CA GLN A 64 9.47 -11.05 -5.22
C GLN A 64 8.39 -10.91 -4.15
N ASN A 65 8.42 -11.80 -3.15
CA ASN A 65 7.53 -11.72 -2.00
C ASN A 65 7.74 -10.42 -1.23
N PHE A 66 6.64 -9.89 -0.68
CA PHE A 66 6.70 -8.82 0.27
C PHE A 66 7.12 -9.34 1.65
N GLU A 67 8.11 -8.69 2.27
CA GLU A 67 8.62 -9.08 3.58
C GLU A 67 8.84 -7.86 4.49
N PRO A 68 8.73 -8.01 5.84
CA PRO A 68 8.24 -9.18 6.57
C PRO A 68 6.74 -9.09 6.92
N GLY A 69 6.05 -10.23 6.85
CA GLY A 69 4.74 -10.43 7.50
C GLY A 69 3.53 -9.89 6.74
N TYR A 70 3.62 -9.72 5.42
CA TYR A 70 2.45 -9.46 4.59
C TYR A 70 1.65 -10.74 4.36
N THR A 71 0.34 -10.64 4.52
CA THR A 71 -0.58 -11.76 4.33
C THR A 71 -1.66 -11.39 3.32
N MET A 72 -2.38 -12.38 2.83
CA MET A 72 -3.64 -12.17 2.13
C MET A 72 -4.76 -12.33 3.14
N ALA A 73 -5.60 -11.32 3.31
CA ALA A 73 -6.83 -11.50 4.07
C ALA A 73 -7.65 -12.64 3.45
N PRO A 74 -8.21 -13.55 4.28
CA PRO A 74 -9.16 -14.51 3.77
C PRO A 74 -10.34 -13.73 3.18
N LYS A 75 -10.61 -13.91 1.89
CA LYS A 75 -11.76 -13.28 1.24
C LYS A 75 -12.99 -13.72 2.04
N LYS A 76 -13.59 -12.79 2.77
CA LYS A 76 -14.90 -13.00 3.38
C LYS A 76 -15.85 -13.16 2.20
N THR A 77 -16.10 -14.38 1.77
CA THR A 77 -17.23 -14.67 0.91
C THR A 77 -18.45 -14.10 1.63
N PRO A 78 -19.20 -13.15 1.04
CA PRO A 78 -20.52 -12.86 1.58
C PRO A 78 -21.30 -14.16 1.41
N VAL A 79 -21.53 -14.86 2.53
CA VAL A 79 -22.56 -15.89 2.61
C VAL A 79 -23.87 -15.19 2.29
N ALA A 80 -24.24 -15.20 1.01
CA ALA A 80 -25.56 -14.88 0.54
C ALA A 80 -26.49 -15.99 1.03
N GLU A 81 -26.92 -15.90 2.28
CA GLU A 81 -28.13 -16.57 2.75
C GLU A 81 -28.87 -15.63 3.70
N MET A 82 -29.38 -14.54 3.13
CA MET A 82 -30.68 -14.08 3.57
C MET A 82 -31.71 -14.97 2.88
N ALA A 83 -31.91 -16.17 3.44
CA ALA A 83 -33.13 -16.93 3.28
C ALA A 83 -34.27 -16.11 3.91
N VAL A 84 -34.70 -15.09 3.18
CA VAL A 84 -35.92 -14.37 3.44
C VAL A 84 -37.05 -15.25 2.91
N THR A 85 -37.42 -16.25 3.70
CA THR A 85 -38.74 -16.84 3.65
C THR A 85 -39.66 -15.98 4.50
N PHE A 86 -40.08 -14.82 3.98
CA PHE A 86 -41.23 -14.13 4.54
C PHE A 86 -42.48 -14.89 4.08
N ARG A 87 -43.31 -15.26 5.06
CA ARG A 87 -44.55 -16.02 4.94
C ARG A 87 -45.71 -15.05 4.72
#